data_AF-A0A401VU94-F1
#
_entry.id   AF-A0A401VU94-F1
#
_cell.length_a   1.000
_cell.length_b   1.000
_cell.length_c   1.000
_cell.angle_alpha   90.00
_cell.angle_beta   90.00
_cell.angle_gamma   90.00
#
_symmetry.space_group_name_H-M   'P 1'
#
loop_
_entity.id
_entity.type
_entity.pdbx_description
1 polymer ?
#
loop_
_entity_poly.entity_id
_entity_poly.type
_entity_poly.pdbx_seq_one_letter_code
_entity_poly.pdbx_strand_id
1 'polypeptide(L)'
;MTEAAARGTDQDALHALRWSLEWAAQAVARLAGEAPEDVATEAVFLLDDAIGSASGLTGAVPSLLRAARPGPDVVSYLREGQQELTDLGAKVRELRHQLDELAGTRSDLDARLADMAGLRAQVAEVRRLERLVEALEDVQEQRDVLDTRLTLLRERADGTEEAVRLGSGELLRLSEERLTRLATPVRQALERAAEAQRDLTEAEGQLAGAEEAATEAAQRTDQVRAERERLAQLTTWARINHRIVVSLAEYAEPGNGDDALAQITDALGTVESRLGELDAALAGALDAHDQEVSAGRSLVAWSDEGPATHPAR
;
A
#
# COMPACT_ATOMS: atom_id res chain seq x y z
N MET A 1 24.17 -18.57 37.02
CA MET A 1 23.33 -19.75 36.71
C MET A 1 24.10 -21.08 36.74
N THR A 2 25.40 -21.09 36.44
CA THR A 2 26.24 -22.31 36.43
C THR A 2 26.38 -23.02 37.79
N GLU A 3 26.35 -22.30 38.92
CA GLU A 3 26.35 -22.93 40.26
C GLU A 3 24.97 -23.47 40.71
N ALA A 4 23.87 -22.96 40.15
CA ALA A 4 22.52 -23.45 40.44
C ALA A 4 22.21 -24.76 39.68
N ALA A 5 22.73 -24.89 38.46
CA ALA A 5 22.65 -26.12 37.67
C ALA A 5 23.37 -27.31 38.34
N ALA A 6 24.30 -27.07 39.27
CA ALA A 6 25.05 -28.12 39.95
C ALA A 6 24.32 -28.76 41.15
N ARG A 7 23.16 -28.21 41.57
CA ARG A 7 22.40 -28.72 42.74
C ARG A 7 20.92 -28.99 42.48
N GLY A 8 20.36 -28.57 41.34
CA GLY A 8 18.95 -28.80 40.98
C GLY A 8 18.72 -30.14 40.29
N THR A 9 17.49 -30.64 40.32
CA THR A 9 17.08 -31.83 39.55
C THR A 9 16.80 -31.48 38.08
N ASP A 10 16.85 -32.45 37.18
CA ASP A 10 16.52 -32.23 35.75
C ASP A 10 15.10 -31.68 35.54
N GLN A 11 14.19 -32.00 36.46
CA GLN A 11 12.82 -31.48 36.47
C GLN A 11 12.76 -29.99 36.83
N ASP A 12 13.62 -29.52 37.73
CA ASP A 12 13.75 -28.10 38.06
C ASP A 12 14.27 -27.29 36.87
N ALA A 13 15.14 -27.88 36.05
CA ALA A 13 15.64 -27.25 34.83
C ALA A 13 14.55 -27.08 33.77
N LEU A 14 13.65 -28.06 33.60
CA LEU A 14 12.50 -27.97 32.70
C LEU A 14 11.46 -26.95 33.19
N HIS A 15 11.22 -26.88 34.50
CA HIS A 15 10.37 -25.85 35.07
C HIS A 15 10.98 -24.45 34.89
N ALA A 16 12.28 -24.28 35.13
CA ALA A 16 12.97 -23.01 34.91
C ALA A 16 12.90 -22.58 33.43
N LEU A 17 13.04 -23.51 32.48
CA LEU A 17 12.85 -23.23 31.06
C LEU A 17 11.43 -22.75 30.76
N ARG A 18 10.40 -23.44 31.29
CA ARG A 18 9.00 -23.04 31.11
C ARG A 18 8.75 -21.61 31.60
N TRP A 19 9.19 -21.30 32.82
CA TRP A 19 9.04 -19.96 33.40
C TRP A 19 9.82 -18.89 32.62
N SER A 20 11.01 -19.24 32.10
CA SER A 20 11.79 -18.31 31.28
C SER A 20 11.09 -17.97 29.95
N LEU A 21 10.42 -18.95 29.33
CA LEU A 21 9.66 -18.74 28.09
C LEU A 21 8.38 -17.93 28.35
N GLU A 22 7.65 -18.23 29.42
CA GLU A 22 6.48 -17.44 29.84
C GLU A 22 6.87 -15.98 30.13
N TRP A 23 7.99 -15.76 30.83
CA TRP A 23 8.49 -14.42 31.12
C TRP A 23 8.98 -13.70 29.86
N ALA A 24 9.65 -14.39 28.94
CA ALA A 24 10.08 -13.84 27.66
C ALA A 24 8.88 -13.41 26.80
N ALA A 25 7.82 -14.23 26.72
CA ALA A 25 6.60 -13.88 26.01
C ALA A 25 5.94 -12.61 26.58
N GLN A 26 5.89 -12.46 27.91
CA GLN A 26 5.39 -11.26 28.56
C GLN A 26 6.30 -10.04 28.37
N ALA A 27 7.61 -10.24 28.25
CA ALA A 27 8.56 -9.17 27.93
C ALA A 27 8.37 -8.67 26.50
N VAL A 28 8.27 -9.59 25.53
CA VAL A 28 8.02 -9.25 24.11
C VAL A 28 6.68 -8.53 23.95
N ALA A 29 5.61 -9.00 24.60
CA ALA A 29 4.31 -8.34 24.54
C ALA A 29 4.33 -6.91 25.09
N ARG A 30 5.14 -6.64 26.12
CA ARG A 30 5.33 -5.26 26.64
C ARG A 30 6.16 -4.39 25.69
N LEU A 31 7.22 -4.96 25.11
CA LEU A 31 8.09 -4.25 24.18
C LEU A 31 7.35 -3.88 22.88
N ALA A 32 6.47 -4.75 22.38
CA ALA A 32 5.68 -4.50 21.18
C ALA A 32 4.71 -3.31 21.30
N GLY A 33 4.33 -2.91 22.52
CA GLY A 33 3.39 -1.81 22.75
C GLY A 33 4.02 -0.48 23.15
N GLU A 34 5.21 -0.50 23.77
CA GLU A 34 5.75 0.68 24.47
C GLU A 34 7.23 0.97 24.19
N ALA A 35 7.96 0.08 23.52
CA ALA A 35 9.41 0.24 23.35
C ALA A 35 9.78 1.16 22.17
N PRO A 36 10.88 1.93 22.31
CA PRO A 36 11.54 2.58 21.18
C PRO A 36 12.00 1.56 20.12
N GLU A 37 12.01 1.97 18.85
CA GLU A 37 12.30 1.13 17.67
C GLU A 37 13.65 0.38 17.77
N ASP A 38 14.69 1.04 18.26
CA ASP A 38 16.02 0.46 18.45
C ASP A 38 16.00 -0.71 19.46
N VAL A 39 15.22 -0.58 20.54
CA VAL A 39 15.09 -1.59 21.60
C VAL A 39 14.23 -2.77 21.11
N ALA A 40 13.19 -2.49 20.32
CA ALA A 40 12.39 -3.54 19.67
C ALA A 40 13.25 -4.37 18.70
N THR A 41 14.12 -3.72 17.93
CA THR A 41 15.02 -4.36 16.98
C THR A 41 16.09 -5.21 17.69
N GLU A 42 16.72 -4.68 18.75
CA GLU A 42 17.66 -5.46 19.57
C GLU A 42 16.99 -6.68 20.22
N ALA A 43 15.74 -6.52 20.69
CA ALA A 43 14.97 -7.63 21.25
C ALA A 43 14.71 -8.75 20.23
N VAL A 44 14.51 -8.41 18.94
CA VAL A 44 14.36 -9.40 17.87
C VAL A 44 15.65 -10.20 17.68
N PHE A 45 16.82 -9.55 17.69
CA PHE A 45 18.11 -10.26 17.58
C PHE A 45 18.37 -11.18 18.79
N LEU A 46 18.09 -10.71 20.00
CA LEU A 46 18.21 -11.56 21.20
C LEU A 46 17.22 -12.74 21.19
N LEU A 47 16.03 -12.54 20.63
CA LEU A 47 15.06 -13.61 20.45
C LEU A 47 15.55 -14.63 19.42
N ASP A 48 16.12 -14.17 18.30
CA ASP A 48 16.71 -15.02 17.26
C ASP A 48 17.87 -15.86 17.82
N ASP A 49 18.77 -15.25 18.59
CA ASP A 49 19.87 -15.95 19.28
C ASP A 49 19.35 -16.97 20.31
N ALA A 50 18.29 -16.63 21.04
CA ALA A 50 17.65 -17.53 22.00
C ALA A 50 16.96 -18.72 21.30
N ILE A 51 16.31 -18.48 20.16
CA ILE A 51 15.72 -19.52 19.30
C ILE A 51 16.83 -20.42 18.74
N GLY A 52 17.93 -19.82 18.29
CA GLY A 52 19.14 -20.52 17.85
C GLY A 52 19.69 -21.42 18.96
N SER A 53 19.72 -20.95 20.20
CA SER A 53 20.15 -21.74 21.38
C SER A 53 19.14 -22.83 21.76
N ALA A 54 17.84 -22.58 21.57
CA ALA A 54 16.78 -23.56 21.77
C ALA A 54 16.79 -24.71 20.74
N SER A 55 17.52 -24.57 19.63
CA SER A 55 17.75 -25.69 18.70
C SER A 55 18.41 -26.89 19.40
N GLY A 56 19.24 -26.67 20.42
CA GLY A 56 19.79 -27.75 21.24
C GLY A 56 18.72 -28.55 22.01
N LEU A 57 17.64 -27.87 22.44
CA LEU A 57 16.47 -28.51 23.05
C LEU A 57 15.66 -29.29 22.02
N THR A 58 15.54 -28.82 20.77
CA THR A 58 14.84 -29.57 19.71
C THR A 58 15.49 -30.92 19.41
N GLY A 59 16.79 -31.08 19.67
CA GLY A 59 17.47 -32.38 19.60
C GLY A 59 17.20 -33.30 20.80
N ALA A 60 16.96 -32.74 21.99
CA ALA A 60 16.83 -33.49 23.25
C ALA A 60 15.38 -33.85 23.62
N VAL A 61 14.40 -33.02 23.25
CA VAL A 61 12.96 -33.26 23.48
C VAL A 61 12.46 -34.57 22.86
N PRO A 62 12.87 -34.96 21.62
CA PRO A 62 12.43 -36.21 21.02
C PRO A 62 12.84 -37.45 21.80
N SER A 63 14.04 -37.46 22.40
CA SER A 63 14.46 -38.56 23.28
C SER A 63 13.63 -38.64 24.56
N LEU A 64 13.20 -37.50 25.09
CA LEU A 64 12.37 -37.42 26.29
C LEU A 64 10.92 -37.86 26.01
N LEU A 65 10.38 -37.50 24.84
CA LEU A 65 9.08 -37.96 24.36
C LEU A 65 9.06 -39.45 24.01
N ARG A 66 10.15 -40.01 23.46
CA ARG A 66 10.28 -41.46 23.26
C ARG A 66 10.18 -42.26 24.55
N ALA A 67 10.75 -41.72 25.63
CA ALA A 67 10.69 -42.34 26.93
C ALA A 67 9.27 -42.24 27.56
N ALA A 68 8.47 -41.26 27.13
CA ALA A 68 7.12 -41.03 27.63
C ALA A 68 6.08 -41.64 26.67
N ARG A 69 5.42 -42.74 27.03
CA ARG A 69 4.25 -43.24 26.27
C ARG A 69 3.16 -42.14 26.27
N PRO A 70 2.81 -41.54 25.12
CA PRO A 70 1.83 -40.45 25.10
C PRO A 70 0.44 -41.01 25.41
N GLY A 71 -0.23 -40.39 26.39
CA GLY A 71 -1.62 -40.69 26.72
C GLY A 71 -2.61 -40.12 25.68
N PRO A 72 -3.90 -40.49 25.77
CA PRO A 72 -4.96 -40.02 24.87
C PRO A 72 -5.09 -38.49 24.80
N ASP A 73 -4.75 -37.78 25.88
CA ASP A 73 -4.82 -36.32 25.98
C ASP A 73 -3.84 -35.61 25.02
N VAL A 74 -2.69 -36.24 24.72
CA VAL A 74 -1.73 -35.69 23.76
C VAL A 74 -2.26 -35.80 22.33
N VAL A 75 -3.01 -36.86 22.03
CA VAL A 75 -3.60 -37.08 20.70
C VAL A 75 -4.77 -36.13 20.43
N SER A 76 -5.61 -35.84 21.43
CA SER A 76 -6.68 -34.84 21.28
C SER A 76 -6.09 -33.44 21.04
N TYR A 77 -5.07 -33.08 21.81
CA TYR A 77 -4.38 -31.79 21.67
C TYR A 77 -3.79 -31.59 20.25
N LEU A 78 -3.15 -32.62 19.68
CA LEU A 78 -2.62 -32.54 18.32
C LEU A 78 -3.71 -32.39 17.25
N ARG A 79 -4.86 -33.04 17.45
CA ARG A 79 -6.00 -32.94 16.53
C ARG A 79 -6.64 -31.55 16.57
N GLU A 80 -6.79 -30.98 17.76
CA GLU A 80 -7.26 -29.59 17.94
C GLU A 80 -6.31 -28.62 17.22
N GLY A 81 -5.00 -28.77 17.40
CA GLY A 81 -4.01 -27.98 16.68
C GLY A 81 -4.12 -28.09 15.15
N GLN A 82 -4.34 -29.29 14.61
CA GLN A 82 -4.53 -29.47 13.16
C GLN A 82 -5.78 -28.75 12.64
N GLN A 83 -6.87 -28.74 13.42
CA GLN A 83 -8.09 -28.06 13.05
C GLN A 83 -7.88 -26.54 13.05
N GLU A 84 -7.26 -25.99 14.09
CA GLU A 84 -6.93 -24.56 14.18
C GLU A 84 -6.08 -24.09 12.99
N LEU A 85 -5.12 -24.91 12.55
CA LEU A 85 -4.30 -24.62 11.37
C LEU A 85 -5.11 -24.60 10.07
N THR A 86 -6.08 -25.49 9.94
CA THR A 86 -6.95 -25.56 8.76
C THR A 86 -7.84 -24.32 8.68
N ASP A 87 -8.40 -23.90 9.82
CA ASP A 87 -9.25 -22.72 9.92
C ASP A 87 -8.44 -21.44 9.65
N LEU A 88 -7.21 -21.35 10.17
CA LEU A 88 -6.29 -20.26 9.86
C LEU A 88 -5.99 -20.20 8.35
N GLY A 89 -5.74 -21.34 7.70
CA GLY A 89 -5.50 -21.41 6.25
C GLY A 89 -6.70 -20.99 5.40
N ALA A 90 -7.93 -21.21 5.87
CA ALA A 90 -9.12 -20.67 5.22
C ALA A 90 -9.19 -19.14 5.35
N LYS A 91 -8.91 -18.61 6.54
CA LYS A 91 -8.90 -17.17 6.81
C LYS A 91 -7.84 -16.42 6.00
N VAL A 92 -6.65 -16.99 5.82
CA VAL A 92 -5.60 -16.42 4.96
C VAL A 92 -6.06 -16.33 3.50
N ARG A 93 -6.78 -17.32 2.98
CA ARG A 93 -7.31 -17.27 1.60
C ARG A 93 -8.37 -16.20 1.41
N GLU A 94 -9.24 -16.01 2.39
CA GLU A 94 -10.23 -14.93 2.39
C GLU A 94 -9.54 -13.55 2.39
N LEU A 95 -8.57 -13.35 3.28
CA LEU A 95 -7.80 -12.10 3.32
C LEU A 95 -7.05 -11.81 2.01
N ARG A 96 -6.59 -12.84 1.29
CA ARG A 96 -6.00 -12.67 -0.05
C ARG A 96 -7.01 -12.14 -1.06
N HIS A 97 -8.19 -12.76 -1.11
CA HIS A 97 -9.23 -12.31 -2.04
C HIS A 97 -9.60 -10.85 -1.80
N GLN A 98 -9.72 -10.45 -0.53
CA GLN A 98 -9.98 -9.06 -0.17
C GLN A 98 -8.83 -8.16 -0.60
N LEU A 99 -7.56 -8.55 -0.40
CA LEU A 99 -6.39 -7.77 -0.83
C LEU A 99 -6.37 -7.55 -2.35
N ASP A 100 -6.71 -8.56 -3.14
CA ASP A 100 -6.79 -8.45 -4.60
C ASP A 100 -7.88 -7.43 -5.03
N GLU A 101 -9.03 -7.42 -4.34
CA GLU A 101 -10.08 -6.42 -4.57
C GLU A 101 -9.59 -4.99 -4.27
N LEU A 102 -8.84 -4.80 -3.17
CA LEU A 102 -8.26 -3.48 -2.85
C LEU A 102 -7.17 -3.06 -3.83
N ALA A 103 -6.37 -3.99 -4.35
CA ALA A 103 -5.39 -3.67 -5.36
C ALA A 103 -6.08 -3.15 -6.64
N GLY A 104 -7.19 -3.78 -7.03
CA GLY A 104 -8.05 -3.31 -8.12
C GLY A 104 -8.59 -1.90 -7.88
N THR A 105 -9.16 -1.64 -6.69
CA THR A 105 -9.69 -0.29 -6.38
C THR A 105 -8.61 0.77 -6.33
N ARG A 106 -7.41 0.45 -5.83
CA ARG A 106 -6.27 1.36 -5.83
C ARG A 106 -5.85 1.73 -7.26
N SER A 107 -5.74 0.76 -8.17
CA SER A 107 -5.39 1.02 -9.57
C SER A 107 -6.40 1.96 -10.24
N ASP A 108 -7.70 1.76 -9.98
CA ASP A 108 -8.75 2.64 -10.51
C ASP A 108 -8.63 4.07 -9.97
N LEU A 109 -8.23 4.21 -8.70
CA LEU A 109 -8.05 5.51 -8.05
C LEU A 109 -6.80 6.23 -8.55
N ASP A 110 -5.68 5.53 -8.77
CA ASP A 110 -4.48 6.10 -9.37
C ASP A 110 -4.73 6.60 -10.81
N ALA A 111 -5.52 5.86 -11.62
CA ALA A 111 -5.93 6.31 -12.95
C ALA A 111 -6.77 7.59 -12.88
N ARG A 112 -7.71 7.63 -11.94
CA ARG A 112 -8.54 8.81 -11.65
C ARG A 112 -7.70 10.03 -11.25
N LEU A 113 -6.69 9.86 -10.39
CA LEU A 113 -5.75 10.93 -10.00
C LEU A 113 -5.02 11.55 -11.20
N ALA A 114 -4.59 10.71 -12.13
CA ALA A 114 -3.97 11.18 -13.36
C ALA A 114 -4.93 12.02 -14.20
N ASP A 115 -6.20 11.60 -14.30
CA ASP A 115 -7.26 12.36 -14.99
C ASP A 115 -7.49 13.73 -14.31
N MET A 116 -7.53 13.79 -12.98
CA MET A 116 -7.63 15.06 -12.24
C MET A 116 -6.50 16.04 -12.54
N ALA A 117 -5.27 15.53 -12.61
CA ALA A 117 -4.11 16.34 -12.87
C ALA A 117 -4.21 16.95 -14.29
N GLY A 118 -4.72 16.16 -15.24
CA GLY A 118 -5.10 16.63 -16.57
C GLY A 118 -6.16 17.75 -16.51
N LEU A 119 -7.23 17.57 -15.74
CA LEU A 119 -8.30 18.56 -15.59
C LEU A 119 -7.81 19.85 -14.92
N ARG A 120 -6.96 19.77 -13.88
CA ARG A 120 -6.31 20.93 -13.25
C ARG A 120 -5.47 21.74 -14.24
N ALA A 121 -4.72 21.05 -15.11
CA ALA A 121 -3.97 21.71 -16.17
C ALA A 121 -4.90 22.44 -17.15
N GLN A 122 -6.06 21.85 -17.48
CA GLN A 122 -7.07 22.49 -18.32
C GLN A 122 -7.70 23.72 -17.63
N VAL A 123 -8.04 23.65 -16.34
CA VAL A 123 -8.52 24.82 -15.55
C VAL A 123 -7.49 25.96 -15.59
N ALA A 124 -6.21 25.63 -15.36
CA ALA A 124 -5.15 26.62 -15.34
C ALA A 124 -5.00 27.34 -16.68
N GLU A 125 -5.16 26.60 -17.78
CA GLU A 125 -5.18 27.17 -19.14
C GLU A 125 -6.42 28.05 -19.35
N VAL A 126 -7.61 27.67 -18.89
CA VAL A 126 -8.80 28.52 -18.97
C VAL A 126 -8.60 29.83 -18.18
N ARG A 127 -8.07 29.79 -16.95
CA ARG A 127 -7.77 31.00 -16.17
C ARG A 127 -6.69 31.87 -16.80
N ARG A 128 -5.74 31.27 -17.52
CA ARG A 128 -4.78 32.01 -18.34
C ARG A 128 -5.50 32.73 -19.49
N LEU A 129 -6.42 32.05 -20.17
CA LEU A 129 -7.22 32.65 -21.25
C LEU A 129 -8.13 33.78 -20.72
N GLU A 130 -8.75 33.63 -19.55
CA GLU A 130 -9.54 34.69 -18.91
C GLU A 130 -8.71 35.95 -18.63
N ARG A 131 -7.53 35.79 -18.03
CA ARG A 131 -6.59 36.92 -17.81
C ARG A 131 -6.17 37.60 -19.11
N LEU A 132 -6.04 36.83 -20.20
CA LEU A 132 -5.75 37.40 -21.52
C LEU A 132 -6.94 38.18 -22.08
N VAL A 133 -8.17 37.79 -21.76
CA VAL A 133 -9.38 38.53 -22.14
C VAL A 133 -9.50 39.84 -21.35
N GLU A 134 -9.29 39.82 -20.03
CA GLU A 134 -9.25 41.04 -19.20
C GLU A 134 -8.18 42.02 -19.69
N ALA A 135 -6.95 41.52 -19.96
CA ALA A 135 -5.89 42.35 -20.53
C ALA A 135 -6.26 42.94 -21.90
N LEU A 136 -7.14 42.29 -22.66
CA LEU A 136 -7.63 42.78 -23.94
C LEU A 136 -8.68 43.90 -23.75
N GLU A 137 -9.49 43.85 -22.70
CA GLU A 137 -10.40 44.92 -22.29
C GLU A 137 -9.63 46.16 -21.81
N ASP A 138 -8.60 46.01 -20.98
CA ASP A 138 -7.71 47.11 -20.57
C ASP A 138 -7.09 47.83 -21.78
N VAL A 139 -6.63 47.06 -22.78
CA VAL A 139 -6.09 47.61 -24.03
C VAL A 139 -7.17 48.35 -24.84
N GLN A 140 -8.43 47.91 -24.78
CA GLN A 140 -9.56 48.63 -25.39
C GLN A 140 -9.85 49.94 -24.65
N GLU A 141 -9.87 49.95 -23.33
CA GLU A 141 -10.07 51.19 -22.55
C GLU A 141 -8.93 52.20 -22.80
N GLN A 142 -7.68 51.74 -22.83
CA GLN A 142 -6.54 52.59 -23.19
C GLN A 142 -6.69 53.20 -24.59
N ARG A 143 -7.19 52.41 -25.55
CA ARG A 143 -7.48 52.90 -26.90
C ARG A 143 -8.58 53.97 -26.86
N ASP A 144 -9.66 53.77 -26.12
CA ASP A 144 -10.77 54.73 -26.03
C ASP A 144 -10.34 56.05 -25.37
N VAL A 145 -9.46 55.99 -24.37
CA VAL A 145 -8.84 57.17 -23.77
C VAL A 145 -7.94 57.91 -24.78
N LEU A 146 -7.15 57.18 -25.56
CA LEU A 146 -6.34 57.77 -26.64
C LEU A 146 -7.23 58.40 -27.73
N ASP A 147 -8.31 57.73 -28.12
CA ASP A 147 -9.28 58.25 -29.08
C ASP A 147 -9.96 59.53 -28.55
N THR A 148 -10.31 59.58 -27.27
CA THR A 148 -10.85 60.77 -26.60
C THR A 148 -9.85 61.93 -26.61
N ARG A 149 -8.58 61.66 -26.29
CA ARG A 149 -7.50 62.67 -26.34
C ARG A 149 -7.25 63.17 -27.76
N LEU A 150 -7.26 62.28 -28.76
CA LEU A 150 -7.16 62.64 -30.16
C LEU A 150 -8.35 63.51 -30.60
N THR A 151 -9.55 63.23 -30.09
CA THR A 151 -10.75 64.02 -30.37
C THR A 151 -10.62 65.43 -29.80
N LEU A 152 -10.22 65.58 -28.52
CA LEU A 152 -9.96 66.90 -27.92
C LEU A 152 -8.86 67.69 -28.64
N LEU A 153 -7.81 67.00 -29.12
CA LEU A 153 -6.76 67.62 -29.94
C LEU A 153 -7.29 68.06 -31.30
N ARG A 154 -8.25 67.34 -31.89
CA ARG A 154 -8.93 67.69 -33.14
C ARG A 154 -9.88 68.87 -32.96
N GLU A 155 -10.65 68.92 -31.88
CA GLU A 155 -11.52 70.06 -31.54
C GLU A 155 -10.70 71.35 -31.30
N ARG A 156 -9.52 71.21 -30.69
CA ARG A 156 -8.55 72.31 -30.56
C ARG A 156 -8.01 72.79 -31.92
N ALA A 157 -8.12 71.96 -32.95
CA ALA A 157 -7.68 72.20 -34.31
C ALA A 157 -8.84 72.54 -35.27
N ASP A 158 -10.06 72.82 -34.76
CA ASP A 158 -11.28 72.96 -35.54
C ASP A 158 -11.21 74.02 -36.64
N GLY A 159 -10.90 73.50 -37.82
CA GLY A 159 -11.49 73.87 -39.10
C GLY A 159 -12.03 72.65 -39.87
N THR A 160 -12.24 71.48 -39.24
CA THR A 160 -12.54 70.21 -39.94
C THR A 160 -13.60 69.31 -39.24
N GLU A 161 -14.75 69.87 -38.89
CA GLU A 161 -15.77 69.30 -37.99
C GLU A 161 -16.66 68.19 -38.63
N GLU A 162 -16.93 68.25 -39.94
CA GLU A 162 -17.89 67.34 -40.60
C GLU A 162 -17.36 65.89 -40.77
N ALA A 163 -16.05 65.72 -40.87
CA ALA A 163 -15.40 64.40 -41.01
C ALA A 163 -15.39 63.61 -39.69
N VAL A 164 -15.41 64.31 -38.55
CA VAL A 164 -15.36 63.71 -37.21
C VAL A 164 -16.71 63.09 -36.85
N ARG A 165 -17.82 63.75 -37.18
CA ARG A 165 -19.18 63.25 -36.89
C ARG A 165 -19.49 61.92 -37.59
N LEU A 166 -18.96 61.70 -38.80
CA LEU A 166 -19.10 60.43 -39.53
C LEU A 166 -18.27 59.31 -38.89
N GLY A 167 -17.05 59.61 -38.39
CA GLY A 167 -16.21 58.64 -37.70
C GLY A 167 -16.74 58.17 -36.34
N SER A 168 -17.40 59.05 -35.59
CA SER A 168 -17.96 58.71 -34.26
C SER A 168 -19.13 57.73 -34.33
N GLY A 169 -19.95 57.81 -35.39
CA GLY A 169 -21.06 56.87 -35.62
C GLY A 169 -20.59 55.47 -35.99
N GLU A 170 -19.50 55.37 -36.76
CA GLU A 170 -18.87 54.08 -37.05
C GLU A 170 -18.23 53.45 -35.81
N LEU A 171 -17.65 54.25 -34.90
CA LEU A 171 -17.04 53.74 -33.66
C LEU A 171 -18.06 53.16 -32.68
N LEU A 172 -19.21 53.82 -32.49
CA LEU A 172 -20.29 53.27 -31.65
C LEU A 172 -20.87 51.98 -32.22
N ARG A 173 -21.04 51.90 -33.54
CA ARG A 173 -21.48 50.66 -34.20
C ARG A 173 -20.44 49.54 -34.06
N LEU A 174 -19.15 49.88 -34.14
CA LEU A 174 -18.05 48.94 -33.98
C LEU A 174 -17.90 48.45 -32.53
N SER A 175 -18.18 49.30 -31.53
CA SER A 175 -18.10 48.91 -30.11
C SER A 175 -19.27 48.01 -29.71
N GLU A 176 -20.49 48.29 -30.18
CA GLU A 176 -21.65 47.39 -29.99
C GLU A 176 -21.46 46.04 -30.68
N GLU A 177 -20.95 46.03 -31.93
CA GLU A 177 -20.58 44.77 -32.61
C GLU A 177 -19.48 44.00 -31.87
N ARG A 178 -18.52 44.69 -31.23
CA ARG A 178 -17.49 44.04 -30.41
C ARG A 178 -18.04 43.47 -29.11
N LEU A 179 -18.91 44.19 -28.40
CA LEU A 179 -19.55 43.71 -27.17
C LEU A 179 -20.44 42.49 -27.44
N THR A 180 -21.21 42.50 -28.54
CA THR A 180 -21.99 41.31 -28.94
C THR A 180 -21.10 40.15 -29.34
N ARG A 181 -19.95 40.40 -30.00
CA ARG A 181 -18.96 39.35 -30.30
C ARG A 181 -18.24 38.81 -29.06
N LEU A 182 -18.09 39.59 -27.99
CA LEU A 182 -17.40 39.19 -26.76
C LEU A 182 -18.32 38.48 -25.75
N ALA A 183 -19.61 38.82 -25.72
CA ALA A 183 -20.55 38.26 -24.75
C ALA A 183 -20.70 36.72 -24.83
N THR A 184 -20.66 36.15 -26.04
CA THR A 184 -20.72 34.69 -26.22
C THR A 184 -19.43 33.98 -25.78
N PRO A 185 -18.22 34.41 -26.20
CA PRO A 185 -16.96 33.86 -25.70
C PRO A 185 -16.82 33.90 -24.18
N VAL A 186 -17.20 35.02 -23.53
CA VAL A 186 -17.11 35.16 -22.06
C VAL A 186 -18.04 34.17 -21.38
N ARG A 187 -19.28 34.03 -21.86
CA ARG A 187 -20.22 33.05 -21.30
C ARG A 187 -19.70 31.61 -21.46
N GLN A 188 -19.14 31.28 -22.62
CA GLN A 188 -18.52 29.98 -22.86
C GLN A 188 -17.26 29.75 -22.02
N ALA A 189 -16.51 30.80 -21.67
CA ALA A 189 -15.36 30.69 -20.78
C ALA A 189 -15.80 30.39 -19.34
N LEU A 190 -16.81 31.11 -18.84
CA LEU A 190 -17.39 30.87 -17.51
C LEU A 190 -18.04 29.49 -17.39
N GLU A 191 -18.73 29.01 -18.43
CA GLU A 191 -19.28 27.65 -18.47
C GLU A 191 -18.16 26.59 -18.38
N ARG A 192 -17.08 26.77 -19.15
CA ARG A 192 -15.88 25.91 -19.09
C ARG A 192 -15.20 25.97 -17.73
N ALA A 193 -15.07 27.15 -17.12
CA ALA A 193 -14.47 27.29 -15.79
C ALA A 193 -15.31 26.59 -14.71
N ALA A 194 -16.64 26.67 -14.80
CA ALA A 194 -17.54 26.00 -13.87
C ALA A 194 -17.50 24.47 -14.04
N GLU A 195 -17.43 23.97 -15.27
CA GLU A 195 -17.24 22.55 -15.57
C GLU A 195 -15.92 22.04 -14.99
N ALA A 196 -14.83 22.74 -15.28
CA ALA A 196 -13.49 22.37 -14.81
C ALA A 196 -13.35 22.44 -13.27
N GLN A 197 -14.14 23.28 -12.58
CA GLN A 197 -14.21 23.31 -11.11
C GLN A 197 -14.98 22.12 -10.53
N ARG A 198 -16.04 21.64 -11.21
CA ARG A 198 -16.73 20.40 -10.80
C ARG A 198 -15.81 19.20 -10.97
N ASP A 199 -15.15 19.13 -12.12
CA ASP A 199 -14.17 18.11 -12.44
C ASP A 199 -13.08 18.04 -11.36
N LEU A 200 -12.53 19.19 -10.93
CA LEU A 200 -11.57 19.30 -9.83
C LEU A 200 -12.11 18.78 -8.48
N THR A 201 -13.38 18.98 -8.19
CA THR A 201 -13.97 18.58 -6.89
C THR A 201 -14.24 17.07 -6.86
N GLU A 202 -14.74 16.51 -7.97
CA GLU A 202 -14.94 15.06 -8.13
C GLU A 202 -13.60 14.32 -8.01
N ALA A 203 -12.63 14.80 -8.75
CA ALA A 203 -11.24 14.48 -8.66
C ALA A 203 -10.75 14.45 -7.18
N GLU A 204 -10.85 15.54 -6.43
CA GLU A 204 -10.36 15.57 -5.03
C GLU A 204 -11.03 14.51 -4.14
N GLY A 205 -12.31 14.21 -4.38
CA GLY A 205 -13.00 13.10 -3.72
C GLY A 205 -12.41 11.72 -4.08
N GLN A 206 -12.01 11.53 -5.34
CA GLN A 206 -11.33 10.31 -5.78
C GLN A 206 -9.94 10.17 -5.14
N LEU A 207 -9.18 11.26 -5.00
CA LEU A 207 -7.88 11.25 -4.27
C LEU A 207 -8.04 10.82 -2.81
N ALA A 208 -8.99 11.42 -2.10
CA ALA A 208 -9.22 11.09 -0.69
C ALA A 208 -9.58 9.60 -0.53
N GLY A 209 -10.42 9.06 -1.42
CA GLY A 209 -10.73 7.62 -1.46
C GLY A 209 -9.51 6.75 -1.78
N ALA A 210 -8.61 7.22 -2.67
CA ALA A 210 -7.35 6.55 -3.01
C ALA A 210 -6.43 6.40 -1.80
N GLU A 211 -6.28 7.49 -1.05
CA GLU A 211 -5.44 7.52 0.14
C GLU A 211 -5.98 6.58 1.22
N GLU A 212 -7.29 6.57 1.45
CA GLU A 212 -7.93 5.64 2.38
C GLU A 212 -7.70 4.18 1.96
N ALA A 213 -7.95 3.84 0.69
CA ALA A 213 -7.70 2.51 0.14
C ALA A 213 -6.22 2.10 0.24
N ALA A 214 -5.29 3.02 -0.01
CA ALA A 214 -3.85 2.75 0.12
C ALA A 214 -3.44 2.46 1.57
N THR A 215 -3.99 3.18 2.55
CA THR A 215 -3.75 2.90 3.98
C THR A 215 -4.31 1.55 4.40
N GLU A 216 -5.49 1.17 3.90
CA GLU A 216 -6.08 -0.14 4.18
C GLU A 216 -5.25 -1.27 3.55
N ALA A 217 -4.78 -1.10 2.31
CA ALA A 217 -3.91 -2.07 1.64
C ALA A 217 -2.56 -2.25 2.38
N ALA A 218 -1.98 -1.18 2.93
CA ALA A 218 -0.77 -1.26 3.75
C ALA A 218 -1.00 -2.11 5.01
N GLN A 219 -2.10 -1.85 5.73
CA GLN A 219 -2.48 -2.63 6.91
C GLN A 219 -2.66 -4.13 6.59
N ARG A 220 -3.27 -4.46 5.44
CA ARG A 220 -3.44 -5.85 5.00
C ARG A 220 -2.12 -6.50 4.62
N THR A 221 -1.20 -5.76 4.00
CA THR A 221 0.15 -6.27 3.68
C THR A 221 0.92 -6.63 4.95
N ASP A 222 0.83 -5.79 5.98
CA ASP A 222 1.45 -6.07 7.28
C ASP A 222 0.83 -7.29 7.95
N GLN A 223 -0.50 -7.49 7.83
CA GLN A 223 -1.16 -8.71 8.30
C GLN A 223 -0.68 -9.97 7.55
N VAL A 224 -0.56 -9.91 6.22
CA VAL A 224 -0.05 -11.03 5.42
C VAL A 224 1.39 -11.37 5.79
N ARG A 225 2.24 -10.36 6.04
CA ARG A 225 3.62 -10.55 6.51
C ARG A 225 3.64 -11.27 7.87
N ALA A 226 2.82 -10.84 8.82
CA ALA A 226 2.69 -11.48 10.12
C ALA A 226 2.22 -12.95 10.00
N GLU A 227 1.27 -13.25 9.09
CA GLU A 227 0.82 -14.64 8.84
C GLU A 227 1.89 -15.50 8.17
N ARG A 228 2.74 -14.94 7.28
CA ARG A 228 3.90 -15.66 6.71
C ARG A 228 4.92 -16.03 7.77
N GLU A 229 5.23 -15.10 8.67
CA GLU A 229 6.12 -15.37 9.80
C GLU A 229 5.58 -16.52 10.65
N ARG A 230 4.26 -16.51 10.93
CA ARG A 230 3.58 -17.60 11.64
C ARG A 230 3.65 -18.93 10.88
N LEU A 231 3.45 -18.95 9.56
CA LEU A 231 3.56 -20.17 8.74
C LEU A 231 5.00 -20.68 8.65
N ALA A 232 5.99 -19.81 8.57
CA ALA A 232 7.40 -20.20 8.61
C ALA A 232 7.74 -20.90 9.93
N GLN A 233 7.22 -20.38 11.05
CA GLN A 233 7.32 -21.03 12.36
C GLN A 233 6.67 -22.42 12.33
N LEU A 234 5.45 -22.54 11.80
CA LEU A 234 4.72 -23.81 11.73
C LEU A 234 5.38 -24.85 10.81
N THR A 235 5.94 -24.42 9.68
CA THR A 235 6.66 -25.29 8.74
C THR A 235 7.94 -25.81 9.37
N THR A 236 8.62 -24.96 10.13
CA THR A 236 9.77 -25.37 10.94
C THR A 236 9.35 -26.45 11.95
N TRP A 237 8.22 -26.25 12.65
CA TRP A 237 7.67 -27.25 13.56
C TRP A 237 7.26 -28.56 12.87
N ALA A 238 6.62 -28.50 11.70
CA ALA A 238 6.24 -29.68 10.93
C ALA A 238 7.46 -30.50 10.49
N ARG A 239 8.52 -29.83 10.02
CA ARG A 239 9.79 -30.45 9.63
C ARG A 239 10.52 -31.10 10.78
N ILE A 240 10.48 -30.46 11.94
CA ILE A 240 10.97 -31.06 13.17
C ILE A 240 10.17 -32.33 13.48
N ASN A 241 8.83 -32.27 13.42
CA ASN A 241 7.97 -33.42 13.69
C ASN A 241 8.16 -34.59 12.71
N HIS A 242 8.25 -34.33 11.40
CA HIS A 242 8.49 -35.39 10.41
C HIS A 242 9.84 -36.07 10.62
N ARG A 243 10.90 -35.29 10.88
CA ARG A 243 12.22 -35.83 11.21
C ARG A 243 12.20 -36.68 12.47
N ILE A 244 11.42 -36.27 13.48
CA ILE A 244 11.20 -37.07 14.70
C ILE A 244 10.58 -38.41 14.32
N VAL A 245 9.51 -38.44 13.53
CA VAL A 245 8.80 -39.68 13.19
C VAL A 245 9.62 -40.61 12.29
N VAL A 246 10.33 -40.08 11.29
CA VAL A 246 11.28 -40.87 10.49
C VAL A 246 12.35 -41.50 11.38
N SER A 247 12.91 -40.72 12.32
CA SER A 247 13.87 -41.27 13.29
C SER A 247 13.25 -42.31 14.22
N LEU A 248 11.96 -42.22 14.55
CA LEU A 248 11.27 -43.24 15.36
C LEU A 248 11.10 -44.56 14.59
N ALA A 249 10.81 -44.49 13.29
CA ALA A 249 10.64 -45.67 12.44
C ALA A 249 11.96 -46.45 12.26
N GLU A 250 13.12 -45.77 12.18
CA GLU A 250 14.43 -46.42 12.04
C GLU A 250 14.83 -47.30 13.24
N TYR A 251 14.31 -47.04 14.44
CA TYR A 251 14.61 -47.78 15.66
C TYR A 251 13.48 -48.73 16.12
N ALA A 252 12.39 -48.85 15.36
CA ALA A 252 11.30 -49.77 15.66
C ALA A 252 11.68 -51.21 15.25
N GLU A 253 11.49 -52.20 16.14
CA GLU A 253 11.67 -53.61 15.78
C GLU A 253 10.54 -54.08 14.83
N PRO A 254 10.85 -54.82 13.75
CA PRO A 254 9.86 -55.25 12.77
C PRO A 254 8.80 -56.15 13.41
N GLY A 255 7.56 -55.66 13.46
CA GLY A 255 6.39 -56.42 13.91
C GLY A 255 5.50 -55.78 14.99
N ASN A 256 5.92 -54.67 15.62
CA ASN A 256 5.12 -54.02 16.66
C ASN A 256 5.02 -52.49 16.42
N GLY A 257 3.96 -52.03 15.76
CA GLY A 257 3.65 -50.60 15.60
C GLY A 257 4.09 -49.93 14.28
N ASP A 258 4.64 -50.70 13.33
CA ASP A 258 5.07 -50.22 12.00
C ASP A 258 3.94 -49.49 11.24
N ASP A 259 2.71 -50.01 11.29
CA ASP A 259 1.54 -49.40 10.62
C ASP A 259 1.17 -48.01 11.18
N ALA A 260 1.34 -47.79 12.48
CA ALA A 260 1.00 -46.51 13.11
C ALA A 260 2.05 -45.43 12.82
N LEU A 261 3.33 -45.80 12.81
CA LEU A 261 4.42 -44.89 12.44
C LEU A 261 4.40 -44.55 10.95
N ALA A 262 4.06 -45.52 10.09
CA ALA A 262 3.84 -45.27 8.67
C ALA A 262 2.68 -44.27 8.45
N GLN A 263 1.54 -44.44 9.14
CA GLN A 263 0.41 -43.50 9.05
C GLN A 263 0.75 -42.09 9.54
N ILE A 264 1.50 -41.95 10.63
CA ILE A 264 1.92 -40.64 11.13
C ILE A 264 2.94 -39.99 10.19
N THR A 265 3.87 -40.76 9.61
CA THR A 265 4.85 -40.26 8.65
C THR A 265 4.16 -39.71 7.40
N ASP A 266 3.16 -40.43 6.89
CA ASP A 266 2.36 -40.03 5.73
C ASP A 266 1.50 -38.79 6.05
N ALA A 267 0.89 -38.73 7.23
CA ALA A 267 0.15 -37.56 7.70
C ALA A 267 1.04 -36.32 7.84
N LEU A 268 2.26 -36.46 8.37
CA LEU A 268 3.22 -35.36 8.48
C LEU A 268 3.77 -34.92 7.13
N GLY A 269 4.06 -35.85 6.22
CA GLY A 269 4.41 -35.53 4.84
C GLY A 269 3.29 -34.75 4.13
N THR A 270 2.03 -35.10 4.41
CA THR A 270 0.86 -34.36 3.91
C THR A 270 0.80 -32.93 4.47
N VAL A 271 1.06 -32.75 5.77
CA VAL A 271 1.09 -31.42 6.42
C VAL A 271 2.23 -30.57 5.87
N GLU A 272 3.43 -31.13 5.70
CA GLU A 272 4.56 -30.44 5.10
C GLU A 272 4.29 -30.02 3.65
N SER A 273 3.71 -30.91 2.83
CA SER A 273 3.29 -30.58 1.46
C SER A 273 2.32 -29.41 1.45
N ARG A 274 1.30 -29.45 2.32
CA ARG A 274 0.30 -28.37 2.42
C ARG A 274 0.89 -27.05 2.92
N LEU A 275 1.82 -27.08 3.86
CA LEU A 275 2.51 -25.87 4.32
C LEU A 275 3.43 -25.29 3.24
N GLY A 276 4.12 -26.15 2.48
CA GLY A 276 4.90 -25.74 1.32
C GLY A 276 4.04 -25.14 0.21
N GLU A 277 2.88 -25.72 -0.08
CA GLU A 277 1.90 -25.18 -1.03
C GLU A 277 1.37 -23.80 -0.57
N LEU A 278 1.09 -23.65 0.72
CA LEU A 278 0.63 -22.37 1.29
C LEU A 278 1.71 -21.29 1.22
N ASP A 279 2.96 -21.62 1.56
CA ASP A 279 4.08 -20.67 1.49
C ASP A 279 4.42 -20.30 0.04
N ALA A 280 4.43 -21.26 -0.89
CA ALA A 280 4.61 -20.99 -2.31
C ALA A 280 3.48 -20.08 -2.85
N ALA A 281 2.23 -20.30 -2.41
CA ALA A 281 1.12 -19.44 -2.76
C ALA A 281 1.22 -18.04 -2.13
N LEU A 282 1.80 -17.89 -0.92
CA LEU A 282 2.08 -16.57 -0.32
C LEU A 282 3.25 -15.87 -1.01
N ALA A 283 4.29 -16.60 -1.39
CA ALA A 283 5.42 -16.10 -2.17
C ALA A 283 4.94 -15.55 -3.51
N GLY A 284 4.16 -16.33 -4.25
CA GLY A 284 3.60 -15.90 -5.53
C GLY A 284 2.70 -14.67 -5.40
N ALA A 285 1.92 -14.55 -4.33
CA ALA A 285 1.08 -13.38 -4.08
C ALA A 285 1.90 -12.11 -3.79
N LEU A 286 2.97 -12.21 -2.98
CA LEU A 286 3.86 -11.07 -2.72
C LEU A 286 4.68 -10.69 -3.96
N ASP A 287 5.20 -11.66 -4.70
CA ASP A 287 5.96 -11.38 -5.93
C ASP A 287 5.06 -10.73 -6.99
N ALA A 288 3.80 -11.17 -7.11
CA ALA A 288 2.82 -10.53 -7.99
C ALA A 288 2.53 -9.09 -7.56
N HIS A 289 2.39 -8.85 -6.25
CA HIS A 289 2.19 -7.51 -5.71
C HIS A 289 3.41 -6.60 -5.93
N ASP A 290 4.62 -7.09 -5.66
CA ASP A 290 5.86 -6.34 -5.91
C ASP A 290 6.05 -6.05 -7.41
N GLN A 291 5.62 -6.96 -8.29
CA GLN A 291 5.58 -6.73 -9.74
C GLN A 291 4.55 -5.67 -10.13
N GLU A 292 3.35 -5.68 -9.55
CA GLU A 292 2.33 -4.65 -9.80
C GLU A 292 2.78 -3.28 -9.29
N VAL A 293 3.36 -3.21 -8.09
CA VAL A 293 3.90 -1.97 -7.51
C VAL A 293 5.09 -1.45 -8.32
N SER A 294 5.98 -2.33 -8.77
CA SER A 294 7.13 -1.94 -9.61
C SER A 294 6.72 -1.58 -11.04
N ALA A 295 5.69 -2.22 -11.61
CA ALA A 295 5.09 -1.85 -12.88
C ALA A 295 4.38 -0.49 -12.79
N GLY A 296 3.64 -0.22 -11.72
CA GLY A 296 3.04 1.10 -11.43
C GLY A 296 4.09 2.18 -11.14
N ARG A 297 5.25 1.81 -10.59
CA ARG A 297 6.42 2.69 -10.40
C ARG A 297 7.32 2.78 -11.64
N SER A 298 6.99 2.11 -12.75
CA SER A 298 7.82 2.18 -13.95
C SER A 298 7.80 3.60 -14.51
N LEU A 299 8.83 4.34 -14.11
CA LEU A 299 9.45 5.47 -14.78
C LEU A 299 8.48 6.28 -15.63
N VAL A 300 7.85 7.27 -15.00
CA VAL A 300 7.85 8.61 -15.62
C VAL A 300 9.32 8.92 -15.86
N ALA A 301 9.83 8.50 -17.01
CA ALA A 301 11.10 8.96 -17.52
C ALA A 301 10.92 10.47 -17.59
N TRP A 302 11.47 11.18 -16.62
CA TRP A 302 11.79 12.59 -16.77
C TRP A 302 12.73 12.63 -17.97
N SER A 303 12.15 12.77 -19.16
CA SER A 303 12.91 13.11 -20.34
C SER A 303 13.58 14.44 -20.01
N ASP A 304 14.90 14.42 -19.92
CA ASP A 304 15.74 15.60 -19.72
C ASP A 304 15.62 16.60 -20.91
N GLU A 305 14.77 16.29 -21.89
CA GLU A 305 14.16 17.26 -22.79
C GLU A 305 13.15 18.12 -22.02
N GLY A 306 13.67 19.13 -21.34
CA GLY A 306 12.87 20.26 -20.86
C GLY A 306 11.96 20.80 -21.98
N PRO A 307 10.82 21.42 -21.63
CA PRO A 307 9.80 21.83 -22.60
C PRO A 307 10.44 22.63 -23.73
N ALA A 308 10.27 22.14 -24.97
CA ALA A 308 10.77 22.77 -26.17
C ALA A 308 10.45 24.26 -26.13
N THR A 309 11.50 25.09 -26.11
CA THR A 309 11.36 26.54 -26.17
C THR A 309 10.65 26.89 -27.47
N HIS A 310 9.41 27.36 -27.36
CA HIS A 310 8.64 27.82 -28.50
C HIS A 310 9.45 28.90 -29.24
N PRO A 311 9.59 28.80 -30.58
CA PRO A 311 10.22 29.85 -31.35
C PRO A 311 9.34 31.09 -31.29
N ALA A 312 9.90 32.17 -30.73
CA ALA A 312 9.28 33.48 -30.74
C ALA A 312 8.95 33.91 -32.18
N ARG A 313 7.70 34.28 -32.41
CA ARG A 313 7.24 35.00 -33.60
C ARG A 313 6.66 36.33 -33.19
#